data_AF-A0A497SUI4-F1
#
_entry.id   AF-A0A497SUI4-F1
#
_cell.length_a   1.000
_cell.length_b   1.000
_cell.length_c   1.000
_cell.angle_alpha   90.00
_cell.angle_beta   90.00
_cell.angle_gamma   90.00
#
_symmetry.space_group_name_H-M   'P 1'
#
loop_
_entity.id
_entity.type
_entity.pdbx_description
1 polymer ?
#
loop_
_entity_poly.entity_id
_entity_poly.type
_entity_poly.pdbx_seq_one_letter_code
_entity_poly.pdbx_strand_id
1 'polypeptide(L)'
;MLRFTRYRSPHRTRKAVRRNSEKQVNSPVACLRITVSVSSAVKSLRKCKKCNIYTLKETCPKCGSRTFDPKPPKFSPQDRYGRYRREMKRMERYKNHEVKEC
;
A
#
# COMPACT_ATOMS: atom_id res chain seq x y z
N MET A 1 42.66 -16.76 -31.43
CA MET A 1 41.79 -15.63 -31.80
C MET A 1 40.46 -15.72 -31.05
N LEU A 2 40.36 -15.06 -29.88
CA LEU A 2 39.12 -15.03 -29.09
C LEU A 2 38.28 -13.82 -29.53
N ARG A 3 37.14 -14.07 -30.19
CA ARG A 3 36.19 -13.04 -30.63
C ARG A 3 35.42 -12.53 -29.42
N PHE A 4 35.75 -11.33 -28.96
CA PHE A 4 34.94 -10.53 -28.06
C PHE A 4 33.58 -10.21 -28.72
N THR A 5 32.52 -10.94 -28.36
CA THR A 5 31.16 -10.49 -28.65
C THR A 5 30.77 -9.43 -27.62
N ARG A 6 30.66 -8.18 -28.07
CA ARG A 6 30.15 -7.06 -27.27
C ARG A 6 28.68 -7.33 -26.94
N TYR A 7 28.37 -7.71 -25.71
CA TYR A 7 27.00 -7.77 -25.20
C TYR A 7 26.44 -6.34 -25.11
N ARG A 8 25.44 -6.03 -25.95
CA ARG A 8 24.80 -4.72 -26.05
C ARG A 8 23.57 -4.69 -25.13
N SER A 9 23.67 -3.99 -24.00
CA SER A 9 22.56 -3.79 -23.06
C SER A 9 21.38 -3.04 -23.69
N PRO A 10 20.13 -3.54 -23.60
CA PRO A 10 18.97 -2.78 -24.05
C PRO A 10 18.50 -1.83 -22.94
N HIS A 11 18.77 -0.54 -23.13
CA HIS A 11 18.17 0.54 -22.34
C HIS A 11 16.65 0.62 -22.58
N ARG A 12 15.89 0.34 -21.52
CA ARG A 12 14.79 1.16 -21.00
C ARG A 12 13.93 1.91 -22.04
N THR A 13 12.86 1.30 -22.53
CA THR A 13 11.75 2.05 -23.14
C THR A 13 10.68 2.35 -22.08
N ARG A 14 10.48 3.64 -21.79
CA ARG A 14 9.32 4.14 -21.01
C ARG A 14 8.05 3.82 -21.80
N LYS A 15 7.23 2.87 -21.36
CA LYS A 15 5.87 2.72 -21.90
C LYS A 15 4.97 3.78 -21.27
N ALA A 16 4.36 4.58 -22.14
CA ALA A 16 3.43 5.65 -21.82
C ALA A 16 2.12 5.10 -21.20
N VAL A 17 1.66 5.75 -20.13
CA VAL A 17 0.33 5.56 -19.56
C VAL A 17 -0.68 6.21 -20.51
N ARG A 18 -1.58 5.42 -21.12
CA ARG A 18 -2.73 5.96 -21.88
C ARG A 18 -3.85 6.31 -20.91
N ARG A 19 -4.44 7.47 -21.18
CA ARG A 19 -5.41 8.21 -20.38
C ARG A 19 -6.70 7.42 -20.20
N ASN A 20 -7.29 7.57 -19.02
CA ASN A 20 -8.67 7.22 -18.69
C ASN A 20 -9.61 7.82 -19.75
N SER A 21 -10.43 6.97 -20.36
CA SER A 21 -11.67 7.40 -20.99
C SER A 21 -12.82 6.98 -20.07
N GLU A 22 -13.30 7.93 -19.30
CA GLU A 22 -14.62 7.88 -18.69
C GLU A 22 -15.65 7.57 -19.78
N LYS A 23 -16.45 6.53 -19.58
CA LYS A 23 -17.78 6.44 -20.19
C LYS A 23 -18.75 5.99 -19.11
N GLN A 24 -19.31 6.99 -18.43
CA GLN A 24 -20.62 6.85 -17.80
C GLN A 24 -21.65 6.70 -18.91
N VAL A 25 -22.59 5.76 -18.74
CA VAL A 25 -23.99 6.00 -19.10
C VAL A 25 -24.85 5.06 -18.27
N ASN A 26 -25.60 5.68 -17.35
CA ASN A 26 -26.63 5.06 -16.53
C ASN A 26 -27.80 4.63 -17.42
N SER A 27 -28.38 3.46 -17.18
CA SER A 27 -29.68 3.08 -17.74
C SER A 27 -30.68 2.81 -16.60
N PRO A 28 -31.90 3.39 -16.63
CA PRO A 28 -32.81 3.45 -15.50
C PRO A 28 -33.87 2.36 -15.59
N VAL A 29 -33.93 1.45 -14.61
CA VAL A 29 -35.18 0.78 -14.24
C VAL A 29 -35.27 0.68 -12.73
N ALA A 30 -36.33 1.28 -12.21
CA ALA A 30 -36.60 1.47 -10.80
C ALA A 30 -36.88 0.14 -10.09
N CYS A 31 -36.32 0.00 -8.88
CA CYS A 31 -36.98 -0.74 -7.82
C CYS A 31 -36.67 -0.01 -6.51
N LEU A 32 -37.63 0.79 -6.03
CA LEU A 32 -37.62 1.39 -4.70
C LEU A 32 -37.69 0.26 -3.65
N ARG A 33 -36.55 -0.34 -3.37
CA ARG A 33 -36.34 -1.12 -2.17
C ARG A 33 -35.98 -0.12 -1.08
N ILE A 34 -36.93 0.13 -0.18
CA ILE A 34 -36.64 0.72 1.12
C ILE A 34 -35.71 -0.27 1.83
N THR A 35 -34.40 -0.08 1.64
CA THR A 35 -33.38 -0.83 2.36
C THR A 35 -33.25 -0.14 3.71
N VAL A 36 -33.80 -0.74 4.76
CA VAL A 36 -33.51 -0.30 6.12
C VAL A 36 -32.03 -0.63 6.36
N SER A 37 -31.17 0.33 6.06
CA SER A 37 -29.73 0.24 6.14
C SER A 37 -29.31 0.23 7.60
N VAL A 38 -29.49 -0.91 8.28
CA VAL A 38 -28.78 -1.17 9.54
C VAL A 38 -27.30 -1.23 9.24
N SER A 39 -26.72 -0.03 9.18
CA SER A 39 -25.32 0.27 8.95
C SER A 39 -24.55 -0.10 10.21
N SER A 40 -24.55 -1.40 10.54
CA SER A 40 -23.80 -1.98 11.65
C SER A 40 -22.33 -2.06 11.26
N ALA A 41 -21.70 -0.89 11.10
CA ALA A 41 -20.28 -0.76 10.86
C ALA A 41 -19.55 -1.01 12.18
N VAL A 42 -19.06 -2.24 12.37
CA VAL A 42 -18.15 -2.58 13.46
C VAL A 42 -16.86 -1.79 13.27
N LYS A 43 -16.67 -0.72 14.07
CA LYS A 43 -15.49 0.14 14.01
C LYS A 43 -14.30 -0.53 14.71
N SER A 44 -13.18 -0.66 13.98
CA SER A 44 -11.91 -1.11 14.55
C SER A 44 -11.24 -0.02 15.38
N LEU A 45 -10.50 -0.42 16.42
CA LEU A 45 -9.62 0.49 17.15
C LEU A 45 -8.48 0.94 16.23
N ARG A 46 -8.30 2.25 16.03
CA ARG A 46 -7.25 2.85 15.20
C ARG A 46 -6.25 3.61 16.07
N LYS A 47 -5.02 3.79 15.58
CA LYS A 47 -3.95 4.54 16.26
C LYS A 47 -3.43 5.67 15.39
N CYS A 48 -3.07 6.79 16.01
CA CYS A 48 -2.39 7.90 15.34
C CYS A 48 -0.87 7.68 15.29
N LYS A 49 -0.22 7.85 14.13
CA LYS A 49 1.25 7.72 13.98
C LYS A 49 2.02 8.86 14.64
N LYS A 50 1.44 10.06 14.75
CA LYS A 50 2.10 11.25 15.29
C LYS A 50 1.96 11.35 16.81
N CYS A 51 0.72 11.27 17.30
CA CYS A 51 0.40 11.49 18.71
C CYS A 51 0.29 10.21 19.54
N ASN A 52 0.35 9.02 18.92
CA ASN A 52 0.16 7.71 19.56
C ASN A 52 -1.19 7.48 20.27
N ILE A 53 -2.16 8.37 20.09
CA ILE A 53 -3.52 8.27 20.66
C ILE A 53 -4.33 7.23 19.88
N TYR A 54 -5.09 6.43 20.64
CA TYR A 54 -6.07 5.50 20.09
C TYR A 54 -7.42 6.19 19.88
N THR A 55 -8.08 5.89 18.77
CA THR A 55 -9.37 6.47 18.41
C THR A 55 -10.16 5.51 17.51
N LEU A 56 -11.48 5.68 17.47
CA LEU A 56 -12.38 4.97 16.55
C LEU A 56 -12.65 5.78 15.27
N LYS A 57 -12.16 7.01 15.19
CA LYS A 57 -12.32 7.90 14.02
C LYS A 57 -11.19 7.69 13.03
N GLU A 58 -11.46 7.96 11.75
CA GLU A 58 -10.44 7.88 10.70
C GLU A 58 -9.37 8.97 10.86
N THR A 59 -9.79 10.13 11.34
CA THR A 59 -8.93 11.30 11.57
C THR A 59 -8.69 11.49 13.06
N CYS A 60 -7.44 11.73 13.45
CA CYS A 60 -7.09 11.98 14.84
C CYS A 60 -7.68 13.34 15.30
N PRO A 61 -8.39 13.40 16.44
CA PRO A 61 -9.00 14.64 16.92
C PRO A 61 -7.98 15.68 17.41
N LYS A 62 -6.76 15.28 17.77
CA LYS A 62 -5.74 16.21 18.30
C LYS A 62 -4.85 16.83 17.22
N CYS A 63 -4.47 16.06 16.20
CA CYS A 63 -3.50 16.52 15.19
C CYS A 63 -4.02 16.50 13.75
N GLY A 64 -5.26 16.06 13.52
CA GLY A 64 -5.84 15.97 12.18
C GLY A 64 -5.19 14.94 11.25
N SER A 65 -4.22 14.14 11.72
CA SER A 65 -3.58 13.12 10.87
C SER A 65 -4.45 11.87 10.67
N ARG A 66 -4.26 11.20 9.53
CA ARG A 66 -4.92 9.91 9.25
C ARG A 66 -4.44 8.83 10.22
N THR A 67 -5.38 8.11 10.80
CA THR A 67 -5.12 7.01 11.72
C THR A 67 -4.96 5.68 10.96
N PHE A 68 -4.26 4.73 11.55
CA PHE A 68 -4.01 3.41 10.96
C PHE A 68 -4.51 2.30 11.89
N ASP A 69 -4.79 1.12 11.34
CA ASP A 69 -5.11 -0.05 12.15
C ASP A 69 -3.83 -0.57 12.84
N PRO A 70 -3.79 -0.61 14.18
CA PRO A 70 -2.63 -1.07 14.94
C PRO A 70 -2.50 -2.59 14.97
N LYS A 71 -3.47 -3.33 14.40
CA LYS A 71 -3.45 -4.79 14.39
C LYS A 71 -2.27 -5.28 13.54
N PRO A 72 -1.47 -6.22 14.04
CA PRO A 72 -0.39 -6.80 13.25
C PRO A 72 -0.96 -7.59 12.05
N PRO A 73 -0.18 -7.78 10.98
CA PRO A 73 -0.56 -8.65 9.88
C PRO A 73 -0.75 -10.09 10.39
N LYS A 74 -1.71 -10.81 9.80
CA LYS A 74 -1.96 -12.22 10.13
C LYS A 74 -0.77 -13.09 9.72
N PHE A 75 -0.44 -14.08 10.56
CA PHE A 75 0.57 -15.09 10.26
C PHE A 75 0.03 -16.14 9.28
N SER A 76 0.87 -16.63 8.36
CA SER A 76 0.56 -17.71 7.42
C SER A 76 1.81 -18.59 7.24
N PRO A 77 1.71 -19.93 7.40
CA PRO A 77 2.85 -20.83 7.24
C PRO A 77 3.48 -20.79 5.84
N GLN A 78 2.69 -20.55 4.79
CA GLN A 78 3.15 -20.58 3.40
C GLN A 78 3.91 -19.32 2.95
N ASP A 79 3.93 -18.24 3.75
CA ASP A 79 4.39 -16.87 3.42
C ASP A 79 5.15 -16.70 2.07
N ARG A 80 4.39 -16.56 0.97
CA ARG A 80 4.94 -16.42 -0.40
C ARG A 80 5.88 -15.22 -0.56
N TYR A 81 5.67 -14.17 0.23
CA TYR A 81 6.46 -12.94 0.14
C TYR A 81 7.57 -12.85 1.20
N GLY A 82 7.80 -13.91 1.98
CA GLY A 82 8.76 -13.92 3.09
C GLY A 82 10.21 -13.70 2.64
N ARG A 83 10.60 -14.19 1.45
CA ARG A 83 11.93 -13.91 0.87
C ARG A 83 12.13 -12.42 0.64
N TYR A 84 11.23 -11.78 -0.12
CA TYR A 84 11.30 -10.36 -0.44
C TYR A 84 11.27 -9.48 0.81
N ARG A 85 10.42 -9.82 1.78
CA ARG A 85 10.32 -9.08 3.05
C ARG A 85 11.63 -9.09 3.84
N ARG A 86 12.33 -10.23 3.87
CA ARG A 86 13.64 -10.38 4.55
C ARG A 86 14.74 -9.62 3.82
N GLU A 87 14.73 -9.68 2.50
CA GLU A 87 15.70 -8.99 1.66
C GLU A 87 15.57 -7.46 1.79
N MET A 88 14.36 -6.92 1.72
CA MET A 88 14.10 -5.49 1.93
C MET A 88 14.60 -5.00 3.29
N LYS A 89 14.33 -5.74 4.36
CA LYS A 89 14.84 -5.42 5.71
C LYS A 89 16.37 -5.46 5.77
N ARG A 90 17.02 -6.36 5.02
CA ARG A 90 18.48 -6.44 4.96
C ARG A 90 19.04 -5.21 4.22
N MET A 91 18.45 -4.84 3.10
CA MET A 91 18.82 -3.64 2.33
C MET A 91 18.65 -2.36 3.15
N GLU A 92 17.53 -2.21 3.88
CA GLU A 92 17.31 -1.08 4.80
C GLU A 92 18.43 -0.99 5.85
N ARG A 93 18.84 -2.12 6.42
CA ARG A 93 19.96 -2.17 7.38
C ARG A 93 21.29 -1.74 6.75
N TYR A 94 21.60 -2.19 5.53
CA TYR A 94 22.83 -1.78 4.82
C TYR A 94 22.84 -0.28 4.53
N LYS A 95 21.72 0.28 4.04
CA LYS A 95 21.60 1.73 3.84
C LYS A 95 21.83 2.50 5.13
N ASN A 96 21.31 2.00 6.25
CA ASN A 96 21.54 2.61 7.56
C ASN A 96 22.98 2.50 8.05
N HIS A 97 23.82 1.62 7.47
CA HIS A 97 25.25 1.53 7.74
C HIS A 97 26.05 2.54 6.91
N GLU A 98 25.68 2.75 5.65
CA GLU A 98 26.31 3.74 4.75
C GLU A 98 26.13 5.19 5.25
N VAL A 99 25.10 5.45 6.07
CA VAL A 99 24.85 6.75 6.71
C VAL A 99 25.59 6.92 8.05
N LYS A 100 26.30 5.89 8.53
CA LYS A 100 27.03 5.89 9.82
C LYS A 100 28.53 6.04 9.71
N GLU A 101 29.07 6.12 8.49
CA GLU A 101 30.46 6.49 8.28
C GLU A 101 30.54 8.03 8.33
N CYS A 102 30.91 8.54 9.50
CA CYS A 102 31.28 9.95 9.74
C CYS A 102 32.77 10.17 9.45
#